data_AF-A0A7W2XZJ3-F1
#
_entry.id   AF-A0A7W2XZJ3-F1
#
_cell.length_a   1.000
_cell.length_b   1.000
_cell.length_c   1.000
_cell.angle_alpha   90.00
_cell.angle_beta   90.00
_cell.angle_gamma   90.00
#
_symmetry.space_group_name_H-M   'P 1'
#
loop_
_entity.id
_entity.type
_entity.pdbx_description
1 polymer ?
#
loop_
_entity_poly.entity_id
_entity_poly.type
_entity_poly.pdbx_seq_one_letter_code
_entity_poly.pdbx_strand_id
1 'polypeptide(L)'
;MNNELTFEQSLGVLRDEIDDIDGQLVALLAKRRLVTTKVGSLKSAAGMPIFAPEREASLLKVRRQQAIDAGLSPELIEDILRRLMQDSYVSQDASGYRCVNPDCKKVIVIGGKGQLGRIFVDLFTRSGYQVQVLEQADWPNSADILAEASLVIVAVPIRLTTLVIQKLGTLPENCILADVTSIKEAPLYEMMKVHAGPVVGLHPMFGPDVTGLVKQTIIACEGRFPQQYHWLLEQFNVWGAKIHPVEAHTHDQAMSMVQVMRHFSTIAYGYHLMTEGADIAQLVEMSSPIYRLELIMVGRLFAQNPELYTDIIFANQDNIAMMKRFAYRFLSLLEDVQSNDKAAFTETFSQVADYFGDYADIFMQESKVMLAKADQLKKY
;
A
#
# COMPACT_ATOMS: atom_id res chain seq x y z
N MET A 1 -63.31 -16.35 17.64
CA MET A 1 -62.03 -16.75 18.25
C MET A 1 -60.95 -16.01 17.48
N ASN A 2 -60.43 -14.91 18.02
CA ASN A 2 -59.28 -14.22 17.45
C ASN A 2 -58.08 -15.14 17.63
N ASN A 3 -57.59 -15.70 16.52
CA ASN A 3 -56.35 -16.44 16.50
C ASN A 3 -55.22 -15.41 16.40
N GLU A 4 -54.97 -14.68 17.49
CA GLU A 4 -53.78 -13.84 17.60
C GLU A 4 -52.57 -14.76 17.59
N LEU A 5 -51.73 -14.60 16.57
CA LEU A 5 -50.45 -15.29 16.49
C LEU A 5 -49.68 -15.04 17.79
N THR A 6 -49.10 -16.10 18.37
CA THR A 6 -48.22 -15.91 19.51
C THR A 6 -47.06 -15.00 19.12
N PHE A 7 -46.42 -14.36 20.10
CA PHE A 7 -45.24 -13.52 19.85
C PHE A 7 -44.19 -14.28 19.02
N GLU A 8 -43.97 -15.58 19.31
CA GLU A 8 -43.05 -16.43 18.56
C GLU A 8 -43.49 -16.66 17.12
N GLN A 9 -44.78 -16.84 16.86
CA GLN A 9 -45.31 -17.00 15.50
C GLN A 9 -45.23 -15.70 14.70
N SER A 10 -45.55 -14.56 15.32
CA SER A 10 -45.43 -13.24 14.68
C SER A 10 -43.97 -12.89 14.39
N LEU A 11 -43.07 -13.21 15.31
CA LEU A 11 -41.62 -13.05 15.12
C LEU A 11 -41.09 -13.99 14.01
N GLY A 12 -41.62 -15.21 13.91
CA GLY A 12 -41.30 -16.16 12.85
C GLY A 12 -41.64 -15.59 11.47
N VAL A 13 -42.86 -15.10 11.28
CA VAL A 13 -43.30 -14.49 10.01
C VAL A 13 -42.41 -13.31 9.60
N LEU A 14 -42.05 -12.44 10.54
CA LEU A 14 -41.18 -11.30 10.26
C LEU A 14 -39.74 -11.73 9.92
N ARG A 15 -39.25 -12.83 10.51
CA ARG A 15 -37.94 -13.39 10.15
C ARG A 15 -37.94 -14.02 8.77
N ASP A 16 -39.00 -14.73 8.41
CA ASP A 16 -39.16 -15.29 7.07
C ASP A 16 -39.22 -14.18 6.00
N GLU A 17 -39.86 -13.04 6.31
CA GLU A 17 -39.86 -11.86 5.44
C GLU A 17 -38.46 -11.23 5.30
N ILE A 18 -37.69 -11.15 6.39
CA ILE A 18 -36.28 -10.69 6.35
C ILE A 18 -35.44 -11.64 5.47
N ASP A 19 -35.59 -12.95 5.64
CA ASP A 19 -34.85 -13.95 4.88
C ASP A 19 -35.15 -13.86 3.37
N ASP A 20 -36.40 -13.60 2.98
CA ASP A 20 -36.76 -13.34 1.57
C ASP A 20 -36.11 -12.06 1.04
N ILE A 21 -36.15 -10.96 1.80
CA ILE A 21 -35.50 -9.69 1.44
C ILE A 21 -33.99 -9.89 1.26
N ASP A 22 -33.34 -10.60 2.17
CA ASP A 22 -31.92 -10.92 2.10
C ASP A 22 -31.60 -11.78 0.87
N GLY A 23 -32.46 -12.73 0.53
CA GLY A 23 -32.40 -13.49 -0.72
C GLY A 23 -32.47 -12.59 -1.96
N GLN A 24 -33.37 -11.61 -1.97
CA GLN A 24 -33.48 -10.62 -3.06
C GLN A 24 -32.23 -9.73 -3.16
N LEU A 25 -31.63 -9.34 -2.03
CA LEU A 25 -30.36 -8.60 -2.01
C LEU A 25 -29.27 -9.42 -2.72
N VAL A 26 -29.11 -10.69 -2.37
CA VAL A 26 -28.12 -11.58 -3.03
C VAL A 26 -28.35 -11.65 -4.55
N ALA A 27 -29.60 -11.81 -4.99
CA ALA A 27 -29.93 -11.84 -6.42
C ALA A 27 -29.58 -10.52 -7.13
N LEU A 28 -29.83 -9.37 -6.49
CA LEU A 28 -29.45 -8.05 -7.01
C LEU A 28 -27.94 -7.87 -7.08
N LEU A 29 -27.20 -8.35 -6.09
CA LEU A 29 -25.74 -8.33 -6.09
C LEU A 29 -25.15 -9.18 -7.23
N ALA A 30 -25.69 -10.38 -7.45
CA ALA A 30 -25.30 -11.24 -8.56
C ALA A 30 -25.56 -10.57 -9.92
N LYS A 31 -26.74 -9.96 -10.09
CA LYS A 31 -27.07 -9.19 -11.30
C LYS A 31 -26.13 -8.00 -11.50
N ARG A 32 -25.81 -7.27 -10.43
CA ARG A 32 -24.84 -6.16 -10.46
C ARG A 32 -23.48 -6.66 -10.91
N ARG A 33 -23.01 -7.79 -10.40
CA ARG A 33 -21.72 -8.40 -10.77
C ARG A 33 -21.63 -8.69 -12.26
N LEU A 34 -22.69 -9.25 -12.87
CA LEU A 34 -22.72 -9.49 -14.32
C LEU A 34 -22.57 -8.19 -15.13
N VAL A 35 -23.19 -7.09 -14.67
CA VAL A 35 -23.06 -5.78 -15.34
C VAL A 35 -21.65 -5.22 -15.14
N THR A 36 -21.09 -5.29 -13.93
CA THR A 36 -19.74 -4.78 -13.68
C THR A 36 -18.67 -5.58 -14.42
N THR A 37 -18.83 -6.89 -14.60
CA THR A 37 -17.93 -7.68 -15.47
C THR A 37 -17.95 -7.17 -16.91
N LYS A 38 -19.13 -6.91 -17.49
CA LYS A 38 -19.25 -6.35 -18.85
C LYS A 38 -18.58 -4.96 -18.96
N VAL A 39 -18.77 -4.11 -17.94
CA VAL A 39 -18.09 -2.80 -17.87
C VAL A 39 -16.58 -2.98 -17.81
N GLY A 40 -16.08 -3.95 -17.04
CA GLY A 40 -14.66 -4.30 -16.96
C GLY A 40 -14.09 -4.69 -18.32
N SER A 41 -14.76 -5.59 -19.05
CA SER A 41 -14.33 -5.99 -20.40
C SER A 41 -14.31 -4.82 -21.39
N LEU A 42 -15.33 -3.95 -21.36
CA LEU A 42 -15.37 -2.75 -22.20
C LEU A 42 -14.24 -1.77 -21.89
N LYS A 43 -13.99 -1.51 -20.60
CA LYS A 43 -12.90 -0.65 -20.15
C LYS A 43 -11.54 -1.23 -20.53
N SER A 44 -11.35 -2.54 -20.35
CA SER A 44 -10.12 -3.24 -20.72
C SER A 44 -9.85 -3.11 -22.23
N ALA A 45 -10.87 -3.34 -23.07
CA ALA A 45 -10.75 -3.18 -24.52
C ALA A 45 -10.44 -1.74 -24.96
N ALA A 46 -10.99 -0.74 -24.27
CA ALA A 46 -10.70 0.68 -24.51
C ALA A 46 -9.41 1.17 -23.80
N GLY A 47 -8.80 0.35 -22.95
CA GLY A 47 -7.72 0.70 -22.02
C GLY A 47 -8.01 1.86 -21.09
N MET A 48 -9.26 1.97 -20.64
CA MET A 48 -9.61 2.91 -19.59
C MET A 48 -9.29 2.32 -18.21
N PRO A 49 -8.84 3.14 -17.24
CA PRO A 49 -8.60 2.69 -15.88
C PRO A 49 -9.82 2.01 -15.25
N ILE A 50 -9.55 0.95 -14.50
CA ILE A 50 -10.56 0.25 -13.70
C ILE A 50 -11.17 1.22 -12.69
N PHE A 51 -10.30 1.94 -11.98
CA PHE A 51 -10.65 2.94 -10.96
C PHE A 51 -11.06 4.27 -11.60
N ALA A 52 -12.20 4.83 -11.21
CA ALA A 52 -12.74 6.08 -11.75
C ALA A 52 -13.24 6.98 -10.62
N PRO A 53 -12.34 7.76 -9.98
CA PRO A 53 -12.63 8.44 -8.71
C PRO A 53 -13.80 9.41 -8.79
N GLU A 54 -13.89 10.21 -9.84
CA GLU A 54 -14.97 11.18 -10.03
C GLU A 54 -16.33 10.50 -10.19
N ARG A 55 -16.37 9.37 -10.92
CA ARG A 55 -17.59 8.59 -11.14
C ARG A 55 -18.08 7.96 -9.84
N GLU A 56 -17.16 7.43 -9.03
CA GLU A 56 -17.46 6.85 -7.72
C GLU A 56 -17.96 7.92 -6.74
N ALA A 57 -17.28 9.07 -6.67
CA ALA A 57 -17.69 10.18 -5.82
C ALA A 57 -19.10 10.70 -6.19
N SER A 58 -19.38 10.86 -7.48
CA SER A 58 -20.70 11.23 -7.98
C SER A 58 -21.76 10.19 -7.63
N LEU A 59 -21.47 8.89 -7.82
CA LEU A 59 -22.37 7.80 -7.48
C LEU A 59 -22.69 7.78 -5.97
N LEU A 60 -21.67 7.88 -5.12
CA LEU A 60 -21.85 7.88 -3.66
C LEU A 60 -22.67 9.09 -3.21
N LYS A 61 -22.39 10.29 -3.73
CA LYS A 61 -23.18 11.49 -3.42
C LYS A 61 -24.67 11.30 -3.71
N VAL A 62 -25.00 10.81 -4.91
CA VAL A 62 -26.40 10.57 -5.32
C VAL A 62 -27.05 9.49 -4.46
N ARG A 63 -26.34 8.39 -4.18
CA ARG A 63 -26.90 7.27 -3.40
C ARG A 63 -27.05 7.59 -1.91
N ARG A 64 -26.17 8.41 -1.34
CA ARG A 64 -26.33 8.97 0.02
C ARG A 64 -27.62 9.78 0.14
N GLN A 65 -27.91 10.66 -0.83
CA GLN A 65 -29.16 11.43 -0.82
C GLN A 65 -30.38 10.53 -0.92
N GLN A 66 -30.36 9.53 -1.81
CA GLN A 66 -31.46 8.56 -1.92
C GLN A 66 -31.69 7.75 -0.64
N ALA A 67 -30.64 7.41 0.10
CA ALA A 67 -30.78 6.76 1.40
C ALA A 67 -31.48 7.67 2.41
N ILE A 68 -31.09 8.95 2.47
CA ILE A 68 -31.75 9.94 3.34
C ILE A 68 -33.24 10.05 2.98
N ASP A 69 -33.56 10.18 1.70
CA ASP A 69 -34.95 10.29 1.21
C ASP A 69 -35.79 9.05 1.53
N ALA A 70 -35.16 7.87 1.65
CA ALA A 70 -35.79 6.60 2.01
C ALA A 70 -35.77 6.28 3.52
N GLY A 71 -35.26 7.19 4.37
CA GLY A 71 -35.16 6.98 5.82
C GLY A 71 -34.04 6.02 6.25
N LEU A 72 -33.06 5.76 5.38
CA LEU A 72 -31.89 4.92 5.64
C LEU A 72 -30.67 5.77 6.01
N SER A 73 -29.73 5.18 6.77
CA SER A 73 -28.45 5.83 7.04
C SER A 73 -27.64 6.02 5.74
N PRO A 74 -27.16 7.25 5.46
CA PRO A 74 -26.29 7.48 4.32
C PRO A 74 -24.92 6.79 4.45
N GLU A 75 -24.47 6.52 5.67
CA GLU A 75 -23.23 5.77 5.97
C GLU A 75 -23.39 4.29 5.59
N LEU A 76 -24.55 3.68 5.90
CA LEU A 76 -24.83 2.28 5.56
C LEU A 76 -24.76 2.04 4.05
N ILE A 77 -25.46 2.85 3.25
CA ILE A 77 -25.46 2.67 1.79
C ILE A 77 -24.08 2.93 1.20
N GLU A 78 -23.32 3.87 1.77
CA GLU A 78 -21.96 4.15 1.34
C GLU A 78 -21.04 2.96 1.61
N ASP A 79 -21.08 2.37 2.80
CA ASP A 79 -20.28 1.20 3.15
C ASP A 79 -20.62 -0.01 2.24
N ILE A 80 -21.90 -0.27 2.00
CA ILE A 80 -22.34 -1.33 1.06
C ILE A 80 -21.77 -1.06 -0.33
N LEU A 81 -21.98 0.13 -0.89
CA LEU A 81 -21.54 0.44 -2.25
C LEU A 81 -20.02 0.42 -2.37
N ARG A 82 -19.27 0.93 -1.37
CA ARG A 82 -17.81 0.86 -1.34
C ARG A 82 -17.32 -0.58 -1.33
N ARG A 83 -17.93 -1.46 -0.53
CA ARG A 83 -17.60 -2.89 -0.53
C ARG A 83 -17.87 -3.55 -1.87
N LEU A 84 -19.00 -3.24 -2.50
CA LEU A 84 -19.35 -3.78 -3.82
C LEU A 84 -18.45 -3.26 -4.93
N MET A 85 -17.99 -2.01 -4.87
CA MET A 85 -17.01 -1.45 -5.80
C MET A 85 -15.65 -2.15 -5.64
N GLN A 86 -15.20 -2.35 -4.40
CA GLN A 86 -13.96 -3.07 -4.12
C GLN A 86 -13.98 -4.51 -4.63
N ASP A 87 -15.08 -5.24 -4.42
CA ASP A 87 -15.28 -6.60 -4.97
C ASP A 87 -15.29 -6.61 -6.51
N SER A 88 -15.82 -5.54 -7.12
CA SER A 88 -15.81 -5.38 -8.57
C SER A 88 -14.39 -5.21 -9.12
N TYR A 89 -13.48 -4.56 -8.38
CA TYR A 89 -12.08 -4.45 -8.80
C TYR A 89 -11.38 -5.80 -8.81
N VAL A 90 -11.52 -6.58 -7.74
CA VAL A 90 -10.91 -7.92 -7.62
C VAL A 90 -11.43 -8.88 -8.69
N SER A 91 -12.73 -8.82 -8.99
CA SER A 91 -13.33 -9.69 -10.02
C SER A 91 -13.01 -9.26 -11.45
N GLN A 92 -12.80 -7.96 -11.71
CA GLN A 92 -12.32 -7.46 -13.00
C GLN A 92 -10.83 -7.77 -13.21
N ASP A 93 -10.05 -7.73 -12.13
CA ASP A 93 -8.67 -8.19 -12.08
C ASP A 93 -8.51 -9.58 -12.71
N ALA A 94 -9.41 -10.51 -12.37
CA ALA A 94 -9.36 -11.89 -12.85
C ALA A 94 -9.56 -12.04 -14.38
N SER A 95 -10.08 -11.01 -15.08
CA SER A 95 -10.29 -11.04 -16.53
C SER A 95 -9.06 -10.63 -17.36
N GLY A 96 -7.94 -10.30 -16.70
CA GLY A 96 -6.72 -9.82 -17.34
C GLY A 96 -6.73 -8.30 -17.57
N TYR A 97 -5.54 -7.71 -17.70
CA TYR A 97 -5.38 -6.28 -17.95
C TYR A 97 -4.99 -6.01 -19.40
N ARG A 98 -5.25 -4.79 -19.87
CA ARG A 98 -4.72 -4.33 -21.17
C ARG A 98 -3.19 -4.31 -21.13
N CYS A 99 -2.59 -4.89 -22.17
CA CYS A 99 -1.20 -4.67 -22.53
C CYS A 99 -1.06 -3.26 -23.11
N VAL A 100 -0.47 -2.33 -22.37
CA VAL A 100 -0.25 -0.94 -22.85
C VAL A 100 0.73 -0.92 -24.02
N ASN A 101 1.81 -1.72 -23.95
CA ASN A 101 2.81 -1.81 -25.01
C ASN A 101 2.94 -3.25 -25.56
N PRO A 102 2.12 -3.63 -26.56
CA PRO A 102 2.19 -4.96 -27.18
C PRO A 102 3.52 -5.28 -27.85
N ASP A 103 4.31 -4.27 -28.23
CA ASP A 103 5.61 -4.44 -28.88
C ASP A 103 6.73 -4.75 -27.87
N CYS A 104 6.44 -4.69 -26.57
CA CYS A 104 7.36 -5.10 -25.51
C CYS A 104 7.63 -6.61 -25.61
N LYS A 105 8.80 -6.96 -26.14
CA LYS A 105 9.15 -8.36 -26.43
C LYS A 105 9.30 -9.19 -25.16
N LYS A 106 9.99 -8.65 -24.16
CA LYS A 106 10.43 -9.43 -22.99
C LYS A 106 10.58 -8.56 -21.75
N VAL A 107 9.86 -8.91 -20.68
CA VAL A 107 9.99 -8.33 -19.34
C VAL A 107 10.79 -9.27 -18.46
N ILE A 108 11.81 -8.76 -17.79
CA ILE A 108 12.64 -9.53 -16.87
C ILE A 108 12.52 -8.94 -15.47
N VAL A 109 12.22 -9.80 -14.50
CA VAL A 109 12.20 -9.41 -13.08
C VAL A 109 13.33 -10.14 -12.36
N ILE A 110 14.35 -9.40 -11.95
CA ILE A 110 15.47 -9.93 -11.15
C ILE A 110 15.02 -10.00 -9.69
N GLY A 111 15.09 -11.18 -9.08
CA GLY A 111 14.47 -11.44 -7.77
C GLY A 111 12.94 -11.60 -7.86
N GLY A 112 12.42 -11.99 -9.02
CA GLY A 112 10.99 -12.15 -9.30
C GLY A 112 10.28 -13.21 -8.46
N LYS A 113 10.99 -14.16 -7.82
CA LYS A 113 10.42 -15.11 -6.85
C LYS A 113 10.28 -14.50 -5.45
N GLY A 114 10.85 -13.31 -5.21
CA GLY A 114 10.72 -12.57 -3.96
C GLY A 114 9.31 -12.06 -3.69
N GLN A 115 9.06 -11.64 -2.45
CA GLN A 115 7.73 -11.22 -1.99
C GLN A 115 7.12 -10.06 -2.80
N LEU A 116 7.93 -9.06 -3.18
CA LEU A 116 7.51 -7.94 -4.03
C LEU A 116 7.65 -8.27 -5.52
N GLY A 117 8.76 -8.90 -5.92
CA GLY A 117 9.01 -9.27 -7.32
C GLY A 117 7.89 -10.11 -7.94
N ARG A 118 7.32 -11.05 -7.17
CA ARG A 118 6.22 -11.93 -7.63
C ARG A 118 4.97 -11.16 -8.02
N ILE A 119 4.72 -10.00 -7.39
CA ILE A 119 3.56 -9.15 -7.71
C ILE A 119 3.72 -8.59 -9.12
N PHE A 120 4.91 -8.08 -9.45
CA PHE A 120 5.19 -7.60 -10.80
C PHE A 120 5.15 -8.74 -11.82
N VAL A 121 5.70 -9.91 -11.49
CA VAL A 121 5.62 -11.09 -12.36
C VAL A 121 4.16 -11.44 -12.68
N ASP A 122 3.29 -11.51 -11.67
CA ASP A 122 1.86 -11.77 -11.83
C ASP A 122 1.18 -10.70 -12.71
N LEU A 123 1.36 -9.42 -12.37
CA LEU A 123 0.70 -8.31 -13.06
C LEU A 123 1.11 -8.18 -14.53
N PHE A 124 2.40 -8.34 -14.84
CA PHE A 124 2.87 -8.36 -16.23
C PHE A 124 2.34 -9.59 -16.98
N THR A 125 2.34 -10.77 -16.36
CA THR A 125 1.82 -12.00 -16.99
C THR A 125 0.33 -11.86 -17.31
N ARG A 126 -0.47 -11.34 -16.37
CA ARG A 126 -1.91 -11.08 -16.55
C ARG A 126 -2.22 -9.95 -17.52
N SER A 127 -1.23 -9.13 -17.85
CA SER A 127 -1.32 -8.11 -18.90
C SER A 127 -0.87 -8.62 -20.26
N GLY A 128 -0.50 -9.90 -20.38
CA GLY A 128 -0.11 -10.54 -21.64
C GLY A 128 1.35 -10.35 -22.05
N TYR A 129 2.22 -9.83 -21.18
CA TYR A 129 3.65 -9.73 -21.47
C TYR A 129 4.35 -11.08 -21.31
N GLN A 130 5.40 -11.32 -22.11
CA GLN A 130 6.31 -12.42 -21.87
C GLN A 130 7.25 -12.07 -20.70
N VAL A 131 7.02 -12.70 -19.55
CA VAL A 131 7.81 -12.46 -18.33
C VAL A 131 8.82 -13.59 -18.12
N GLN A 132 10.06 -13.22 -17.82
CA GLN A 132 11.09 -14.15 -17.36
C GLN A 132 11.65 -13.68 -16.01
N VAL A 133 11.95 -14.62 -15.13
CA VAL A 133 12.54 -14.33 -13.82
C VAL A 133 14.03 -14.68 -13.86
N LEU A 134 14.85 -13.85 -13.23
CA LEU A 134 16.28 -14.10 -13.01
C LEU A 134 16.57 -14.15 -11.52
N GLU A 135 16.98 -15.31 -11.03
CA GLU A 135 17.36 -15.56 -9.63
C GLU A 135 18.88 -15.76 -9.48
N GLN A 136 19.33 -15.93 -8.24
CA GLN A 136 20.75 -16.14 -7.92
C GLN A 136 21.40 -17.30 -8.70
N ALA A 137 20.66 -18.40 -8.91
CA ALA A 137 21.18 -19.56 -9.63
C ALA A 137 21.28 -19.35 -11.14
N ASP A 138 20.60 -18.33 -11.69
CA ASP A 138 20.48 -18.11 -13.12
C ASP A 138 21.59 -17.20 -13.68
N TRP A 139 22.38 -16.56 -12.81
CA TRP A 139 23.47 -15.65 -13.20
C TRP A 139 24.49 -16.23 -14.18
N PRO A 140 24.89 -17.51 -14.13
CA PRO A 140 25.78 -18.10 -15.14
C PRO A 140 25.22 -18.00 -16.57
N ASN A 141 23.90 -17.98 -16.73
CA ASN A 141 23.20 -17.87 -18.01
C ASN A 141 22.55 -16.49 -18.20
N SER A 142 22.96 -15.47 -17.43
CA SER A 142 22.27 -14.16 -17.44
C SER A 142 22.33 -13.47 -18.80
N ALA A 143 23.40 -13.66 -19.58
CA ALA A 143 23.53 -13.05 -20.91
C ALA A 143 22.37 -13.46 -21.84
N ASP A 144 22.03 -14.75 -21.88
CA ASP A 144 20.93 -15.28 -22.70
C ASP A 144 19.57 -14.85 -22.15
N ILE A 145 19.44 -14.78 -20.82
CA ILE A 145 18.20 -14.32 -20.18
C ILE A 145 17.96 -12.84 -20.49
N LEU A 146 18.99 -12.01 -20.37
CA LEU A 146 18.92 -10.56 -20.60
C LEU A 146 18.93 -10.17 -22.08
N ALA A 147 19.26 -11.11 -22.98
CA ALA A 147 19.17 -10.90 -24.42
C ALA A 147 17.75 -10.51 -24.82
N GLU A 148 17.66 -9.47 -25.67
CA GLU A 148 16.39 -8.93 -26.20
C GLU A 148 15.42 -8.40 -25.14
N ALA A 149 15.88 -8.17 -23.90
CA ALA A 149 15.07 -7.55 -22.86
C ALA A 149 14.55 -6.18 -23.31
N SER A 150 13.25 -5.96 -23.14
CA SER A 150 12.61 -4.65 -23.35
C SER A 150 12.45 -3.90 -22.03
N LEU A 151 12.34 -4.63 -20.91
CA LEU A 151 12.25 -4.09 -19.57
C LEU A 151 12.95 -5.04 -18.59
N VAL A 152 13.79 -4.49 -17.72
CA VAL A 152 14.40 -5.18 -16.58
C VAL A 152 14.02 -4.46 -15.30
N ILE A 153 13.41 -5.17 -14.36
CA ILE A 153 13.08 -4.68 -13.02
C ILE A 153 13.95 -5.37 -11.98
N VAL A 154 14.68 -4.59 -11.20
CA VAL A 154 15.50 -5.05 -10.07
C VAL A 154 14.65 -5.06 -8.80
N ALA A 155 14.30 -6.27 -8.33
CA ALA A 155 13.47 -6.52 -7.14
C ALA A 155 14.20 -7.40 -6.12
N VAL A 156 15.47 -7.09 -5.85
CA VAL A 156 16.34 -7.81 -4.91
C VAL A 156 16.48 -7.05 -3.58
N PRO A 157 16.99 -7.67 -2.50
CA PRO A 157 17.29 -6.96 -1.26
C PRO A 157 18.17 -5.72 -1.47
N ILE A 158 17.92 -4.67 -0.70
CA ILE A 158 18.58 -3.36 -0.84
C ILE A 158 20.10 -3.51 -0.80
N ARG A 159 20.64 -4.28 0.14
CA ARG A 159 22.10 -4.55 0.24
C ARG A 159 22.73 -5.19 -1.00
N LEU A 160 21.95 -5.87 -1.83
CA LEU A 160 22.42 -6.52 -3.07
C LEU A 160 22.15 -5.69 -4.32
N THR A 161 21.33 -4.64 -4.22
CA THR A 161 20.77 -3.93 -5.38
C THR A 161 21.86 -3.32 -6.24
N THR A 162 22.76 -2.52 -5.67
CA THR A 162 23.88 -1.92 -6.40
C THR A 162 24.79 -2.98 -7.05
N LEU A 163 25.13 -4.05 -6.32
CA LEU A 163 25.97 -5.13 -6.85
C LEU A 163 25.32 -5.87 -8.03
N VAL A 164 23.99 -6.03 -7.99
CA VAL A 164 23.21 -6.62 -9.08
C VAL A 164 23.15 -5.68 -10.28
N ILE A 165 22.86 -4.40 -10.05
CA ILE A 165 22.81 -3.37 -11.11
C ILE A 165 24.15 -3.29 -11.85
N GLN A 166 25.27 -3.33 -11.14
CA GLN A 166 26.62 -3.31 -11.73
C GLN A 166 26.88 -4.43 -12.75
N LYS A 167 26.15 -5.53 -12.70
CA LYS A 167 26.25 -6.64 -13.66
C LYS A 167 25.42 -6.45 -14.92
N LEU A 168 24.62 -5.38 -15.01
CA LEU A 168 23.67 -5.13 -16.11
C LEU A 168 24.22 -4.20 -17.20
N GLY A 169 25.54 -4.12 -17.35
CA GLY A 169 26.18 -3.22 -18.34
C GLY A 169 25.98 -3.60 -19.81
N THR A 170 25.40 -4.78 -20.10
CA THR A 170 25.21 -5.31 -21.46
C THR A 170 23.75 -5.36 -21.88
N LEU A 171 22.87 -4.58 -21.25
CA LEU A 171 21.47 -4.51 -21.65
C LEU A 171 21.32 -3.88 -23.04
N PRO A 172 20.30 -4.26 -23.82
CA PRO A 172 19.97 -3.58 -25.07
C PRO A 172 19.75 -2.08 -24.86
N GLU A 173 20.18 -1.23 -25.80
CA GLU A 173 20.11 0.24 -25.64
C GLU A 173 18.70 0.76 -25.37
N ASN A 174 17.68 0.13 -25.96
CA ASN A 174 16.27 0.52 -25.77
C ASN A 174 15.59 -0.22 -24.60
N CYS A 175 16.31 -1.09 -23.88
CA CYS A 175 15.77 -1.76 -22.70
C CYS A 175 15.52 -0.74 -21.60
N ILE A 176 14.35 -0.75 -20.97
CA ILE A 176 14.12 0.04 -19.76
C ILE A 176 14.79 -0.67 -18.59
N LEU A 177 15.62 0.04 -17.82
CA LEU A 177 16.14 -0.45 -16.55
C LEU A 177 15.44 0.26 -15.40
N ALA A 178 14.80 -0.52 -14.53
CA ALA A 178 14.10 -0.01 -13.36
C ALA A 178 14.44 -0.80 -12.09
N ASP A 179 14.28 -0.16 -10.94
CA ASP A 179 14.32 -0.81 -9.63
C ASP A 179 13.02 -0.59 -8.88
N VAL A 180 12.73 -1.43 -7.89
CA VAL A 180 11.56 -1.29 -6.99
C VAL A 180 11.97 -1.23 -5.51
N THR A 181 13.19 -0.76 -5.23
CA THR A 181 13.70 -0.74 -3.85
C THR A 181 13.06 0.36 -3.00
N SER A 182 13.34 0.36 -1.70
CA SER A 182 12.84 1.39 -0.77
C SER A 182 13.72 2.64 -0.66
N ILE A 183 14.90 2.65 -1.30
CA ILE A 183 15.82 3.81 -1.35
C ILE A 183 16.08 4.17 -2.80
N LYS A 184 16.26 5.43 -3.18
CA LYS A 184 16.26 5.82 -4.59
C LYS A 184 17.57 6.42 -5.05
N GLU A 185 18.32 7.13 -4.22
CA GLU A 185 19.54 7.79 -4.66
C GLU A 185 20.59 6.79 -5.16
N ALA A 186 21.01 5.85 -4.32
CA ALA A 186 22.07 4.90 -4.67
C ALA A 186 21.69 3.95 -5.83
N PRO A 187 20.49 3.32 -5.85
CA PRO A 187 20.09 2.47 -6.97
C PRO A 187 19.96 3.24 -8.28
N LEU A 188 19.33 4.42 -8.27
CA LEU A 188 19.14 5.22 -9.48
C LEU A 188 20.48 5.68 -10.05
N TYR A 189 21.40 6.15 -9.20
CA TYR A 189 22.75 6.53 -9.60
C TYR A 189 23.48 5.37 -10.29
N GLU A 190 23.43 4.17 -9.71
CA GLU A 190 24.11 3.01 -10.28
C GLU A 190 23.45 2.55 -11.59
N MET A 191 22.11 2.58 -11.70
CA MET A 191 21.42 2.27 -12.96
C MET A 191 21.81 3.24 -14.07
N MET A 192 21.89 4.54 -13.76
CA MET A 192 22.28 5.59 -14.69
C MET A 192 23.73 5.45 -15.18
N LYS A 193 24.60 4.89 -14.33
CA LYS A 193 26.02 4.66 -14.62
C LYS A 193 26.24 3.45 -15.53
N VAL A 194 25.50 2.36 -15.34
CA VAL A 194 25.73 1.09 -16.04
C VAL A 194 24.96 0.98 -17.36
N HIS A 195 23.85 1.70 -17.47
CA HIS A 195 22.97 1.63 -18.64
C HIS A 195 22.89 2.99 -19.33
N ALA A 196 23.07 3.01 -20.65
CA ALA A 196 22.97 4.25 -21.46
C ALA A 196 21.52 4.57 -21.86
N GLY A 197 20.63 3.58 -21.82
CA GLY A 197 19.23 3.69 -22.24
C GLY A 197 18.29 4.30 -21.20
N PRO A 198 16.98 4.01 -21.32
CA PRO A 198 15.95 4.51 -20.41
C PRO A 198 16.09 3.94 -18.99
N VAL A 199 15.97 4.82 -17.99
CA VAL A 199 16.14 4.46 -16.57
C VAL A 199 15.07 5.15 -15.72
N VAL A 200 14.43 4.39 -14.82
CA VAL A 200 13.47 4.93 -13.84
C VAL A 200 13.58 4.20 -12.50
N GLY A 201 13.66 4.94 -11.41
CA GLY A 201 13.59 4.36 -10.06
C GLY A 201 12.15 4.31 -9.57
N LEU A 202 11.72 3.19 -9.00
CA LEU A 202 10.36 3.04 -8.48
C LEU A 202 10.41 2.64 -7.00
N HIS A 203 9.45 3.13 -6.22
CA HIS A 203 9.20 2.66 -4.86
C HIS A 203 7.70 2.40 -4.68
N PRO A 204 7.29 1.12 -4.75
CA PRO A 204 5.92 0.73 -4.46
C PRO A 204 5.65 0.90 -2.96
N MET A 205 4.73 1.80 -2.59
CA MET A 205 4.41 2.12 -1.20
C MET A 205 3.43 1.12 -0.58
N PHE A 206 3.61 -0.16 -0.88
CA PHE A 206 2.76 -1.25 -0.43
C PHE A 206 3.55 -2.53 -0.17
N GLY A 207 3.04 -3.32 0.76
CA GLY A 207 3.62 -4.62 1.11
C GLY A 207 3.16 -5.76 0.20
N PRO A 208 3.68 -6.97 0.44
CA PRO A 208 3.45 -8.15 -0.42
C PRO A 208 2.06 -8.77 -0.29
N ASP A 209 1.24 -8.28 0.64
CA ASP A 209 -0.12 -8.76 0.91
C ASP A 209 -1.19 -8.00 0.11
N VAL A 210 -0.76 -7.10 -0.77
CA VAL A 210 -1.70 -6.35 -1.62
C VAL A 210 -2.36 -7.27 -2.64
N THR A 211 -3.68 -7.16 -2.77
CA THR A 211 -4.48 -7.98 -3.69
C THR A 211 -4.67 -7.36 -5.08
N GLY A 212 -4.22 -6.12 -5.28
CA GLY A 212 -4.27 -5.36 -6.53
C GLY A 212 -3.78 -3.93 -6.31
N LEU A 213 -3.46 -3.18 -7.38
CA LEU A 213 -2.83 -1.87 -7.23
C LEU A 213 -3.82 -0.69 -7.12
N VAL A 214 -5.13 -0.95 -7.11
CA VAL A 214 -6.15 0.10 -6.97
C VAL A 214 -5.90 0.93 -5.71
N LYS A 215 -5.71 2.24 -5.90
CA LYS A 215 -5.42 3.25 -4.85
C LYS A 215 -4.06 3.08 -4.16
N GLN A 216 -3.23 2.17 -4.64
CA GLN A 216 -1.85 2.05 -4.17
C GLN A 216 -0.98 3.12 -4.82
N THR A 217 0.01 3.62 -4.09
CA THR A 217 0.94 4.62 -4.61
C THR A 217 2.23 3.94 -5.05
N ILE A 218 2.73 4.29 -6.23
CA ILE A 218 4.10 4.02 -6.65
C ILE A 218 4.80 5.37 -6.81
N ILE A 219 5.84 5.57 -6.03
CA ILE A 219 6.70 6.74 -6.19
C ILE A 219 7.63 6.49 -7.38
N ALA A 220 7.73 7.45 -8.29
CA ALA A 220 8.58 7.37 -9.47
C ALA A 220 9.66 8.45 -9.45
N CYS A 221 10.92 8.02 -9.48
CA CYS A 221 12.09 8.88 -9.57
C CYS A 221 12.64 8.81 -11.00
N GLU A 222 12.54 9.93 -11.71
CA GLU A 222 13.00 10.02 -13.09
C GLU A 222 14.53 9.87 -13.19
N GLY A 223 14.98 8.96 -14.06
CA GLY A 223 16.39 8.78 -14.43
C GLY A 223 16.69 9.37 -15.81
N ARG A 224 16.54 8.56 -16.85
CA ARG A 224 16.86 8.94 -18.25
C ARG A 224 15.75 8.55 -19.23
N PHE A 225 15.50 9.40 -20.21
CA PHE A 225 14.57 9.16 -21.32
C PHE A 225 13.13 8.79 -20.87
N PRO A 226 12.45 9.67 -20.10
CA PRO A 226 11.08 9.42 -19.62
C PRO A 226 10.07 9.06 -20.69
N GLN A 227 10.24 9.61 -21.90
CA GLN A 227 9.38 9.32 -23.04
C GLN A 227 9.41 7.83 -23.45
N GLN A 228 10.52 7.12 -23.23
CA GLN A 228 10.68 5.72 -23.62
C GLN A 228 10.08 4.74 -22.61
N TYR A 229 9.97 5.13 -21.34
CA TYR A 229 9.33 4.32 -20.29
C TYR A 229 7.95 4.82 -19.88
N HIS A 230 7.38 5.82 -20.57
CA HIS A 230 6.05 6.35 -20.23
C HIS A 230 4.97 5.26 -20.21
N TRP A 231 5.01 4.33 -21.17
CA TRP A 231 4.08 3.20 -21.25
C TRP A 231 4.11 2.31 -19.99
N LEU A 232 5.25 2.23 -19.29
CA LEU A 232 5.38 1.47 -18.04
C LEU A 232 4.59 2.16 -16.91
N LEU A 233 4.70 3.49 -16.81
CA LEU A 233 3.92 4.26 -15.83
C LEU A 233 2.43 4.21 -16.16
N GLU A 234 2.05 4.28 -17.45
CA GLU A 234 0.69 4.04 -17.90
C GLU A 234 0.19 2.62 -17.54
N GLN A 235 1.04 1.61 -17.69
CA GLN A 235 0.70 0.24 -17.31
C GLN A 235 0.38 0.12 -15.82
N PHE A 236 1.13 0.81 -14.96
CA PHE A 236 0.84 0.88 -13.53
C PHE A 236 -0.49 1.60 -13.24
N ASN A 237 -0.80 2.67 -13.97
CA ASN A 237 -2.09 3.37 -13.87
C ASN A 237 -3.26 2.46 -14.31
N VAL A 238 -3.07 1.63 -15.35
CA VAL A 238 -4.07 0.63 -15.80
C VAL A 238 -4.34 -0.40 -14.69
N TRP A 239 -3.33 -0.79 -13.94
CA TRP A 239 -3.46 -1.65 -12.75
C TRP A 239 -4.11 -0.93 -11.55
N GLY A 240 -4.35 0.39 -11.66
CA GLY A 240 -5.02 1.21 -10.65
C GLY A 240 -4.08 1.91 -9.67
N ALA A 241 -2.76 1.82 -9.88
CA ALA A 241 -1.79 2.54 -9.08
C ALA A 241 -1.87 4.05 -9.35
N LYS A 242 -1.54 4.85 -8.34
CA LYS A 242 -1.27 6.28 -8.46
C LYS A 242 0.24 6.48 -8.56
N ILE A 243 0.70 7.06 -9.67
CA ILE A 243 2.10 7.45 -9.80
C ILE A 243 2.34 8.81 -9.14
N HIS A 244 3.32 8.87 -8.25
CA HIS A 244 3.76 10.10 -7.61
C HIS A 244 5.20 10.42 -8.02
N PRO A 245 5.42 11.38 -8.92
CA PRO A 245 6.76 11.76 -9.34
C PRO A 245 7.48 12.55 -8.24
N VAL A 246 8.75 12.22 -8.00
CA VAL A 246 9.60 12.91 -7.03
C VAL A 246 11.07 12.76 -7.42
N GLU A 247 11.93 13.68 -7.01
CA GLU A 247 13.37 13.52 -7.15
C GLU A 247 13.90 12.46 -6.17
N ALA A 248 14.92 11.69 -6.57
CA ALA A 248 15.47 10.62 -5.74
C ALA A 248 15.99 11.12 -4.38
N HIS A 249 16.62 12.30 -4.36
CA HIS A 249 17.10 12.92 -3.12
C HIS A 249 15.95 13.34 -2.20
N THR A 250 14.94 14.03 -2.73
CA THR A 250 13.73 14.41 -1.98
C THR A 250 12.99 13.17 -1.45
N HIS A 251 12.95 12.09 -2.23
CA HIS A 251 12.39 10.81 -1.79
C HIS A 251 13.12 10.26 -0.57
N ASP A 252 14.45 10.09 -0.65
CA ASP A 252 15.21 9.47 0.44
C ASP A 252 15.20 10.36 1.69
N GLN A 253 15.24 11.68 1.52
CA GLN A 253 15.02 12.64 2.62
C GLN A 253 13.64 12.46 3.27
N ALA A 254 12.56 12.32 2.50
CA ALA A 254 11.23 12.08 3.04
C ALA A 254 11.12 10.71 3.74
N MET A 255 11.68 9.66 3.15
CA MET A 255 11.67 8.30 3.72
C MET A 255 12.51 8.18 4.99
N SER A 256 13.48 9.08 5.21
CA SER A 256 14.17 9.18 6.50
C SER A 256 13.17 9.42 7.65
N MET A 257 12.16 10.28 7.45
CA MET A 257 11.13 10.52 8.44
C MET A 257 10.04 9.44 8.43
N VAL A 258 9.55 9.07 7.23
CA VAL A 258 8.39 8.18 7.08
C VAL A 258 8.72 6.72 7.42
N GLN A 259 9.92 6.24 7.06
CA GLN A 259 10.33 4.85 7.23
C GLN A 259 11.40 4.73 8.31
N VAL A 260 12.55 5.39 8.16
CA VAL A 260 13.71 5.16 9.03
C VAL A 260 13.39 5.52 10.48
N MET A 261 12.93 6.75 10.74
CA MET A 261 12.56 7.17 12.10
C MET A 261 11.40 6.37 12.66
N ARG A 262 10.40 6.06 11.83
CA ARG A 262 9.23 5.30 12.27
C ARG A 262 9.62 3.88 12.69
N HIS A 263 10.42 3.18 11.89
CA HIS A 263 10.87 1.83 12.19
C HIS A 263 11.84 1.82 13.36
N PHE A 264 12.82 2.72 13.40
CA PHE A 264 13.79 2.78 14.49
C PHE A 264 13.11 3.06 15.84
N SER A 265 12.19 4.04 15.91
CA SER A 265 11.44 4.32 17.15
C SER A 265 10.56 3.15 17.58
N THR A 266 9.94 2.44 16.63
CA THR A 266 9.16 1.23 16.92
C THR A 266 10.03 0.09 17.45
N ILE A 267 11.22 -0.12 16.86
CA ILE A 267 12.19 -1.11 17.34
C ILE A 267 12.68 -0.75 18.73
N ALA A 268 13.02 0.53 18.97
CA ALA A 268 13.46 1.01 20.26
C ALA A 268 12.39 0.81 21.35
N TYR A 269 11.12 1.09 21.03
CA TYR A 269 10.01 0.86 21.96
C TYR A 269 9.79 -0.64 22.24
N GLY A 270 9.79 -1.50 21.22
CA GLY A 270 9.69 -2.94 21.43
C GLY A 270 10.89 -3.52 22.21
N TYR A 271 12.10 -3.02 21.94
CA TYR A 271 13.30 -3.37 22.71
C TYR A 271 13.18 -2.95 24.18
N HIS A 272 12.60 -1.78 24.45
CA HIS A 272 12.32 -1.33 25.81
C HIS A 272 11.32 -2.25 26.52
N LEU A 273 10.16 -2.55 25.89
CA LEU A 273 9.17 -3.49 26.46
C LEU A 273 9.76 -4.86 26.79
N MET A 274 10.60 -5.39 25.89
CA MET A 274 11.31 -6.65 26.11
C MET A 274 12.26 -6.57 27.31
N THR A 275 13.02 -5.47 27.42
CA THR A 275 14.02 -5.28 28.48
C THR A 275 13.38 -5.09 29.85
N GLU A 276 12.25 -4.39 29.93
CA GLU A 276 11.45 -4.24 31.15
C GLU A 276 10.70 -5.54 31.54
N GLY A 277 10.70 -6.55 30.68
CA GLY A 277 9.97 -7.81 30.92
C GLY A 277 8.45 -7.63 30.92
N ALA A 278 7.92 -6.70 30.12
CA ALA A 278 6.50 -6.42 30.05
C ALA A 278 5.70 -7.62 29.51
N ASP A 279 4.61 -7.99 30.20
CA ASP A 279 3.68 -9.02 29.73
C ASP A 279 2.75 -8.44 28.65
N ILE A 280 3.04 -8.78 27.40
CA ILE A 280 2.26 -8.30 26.25
C ILE A 280 0.79 -8.74 26.33
N ALA A 281 0.49 -9.94 26.84
CA ALA A 281 -0.89 -10.41 26.93
C ALA A 281 -1.67 -9.55 27.94
N GLN A 282 -1.08 -9.28 29.10
CA GLN A 282 -1.67 -8.41 30.10
C GLN A 282 -1.88 -6.97 29.59
N LEU A 283 -0.88 -6.40 28.91
CA LEU A 283 -1.00 -5.06 28.31
C LEU A 283 -2.16 -4.99 27.30
N VAL A 284 -2.33 -6.04 26.50
CA VAL A 284 -3.39 -6.14 25.51
C VAL A 284 -4.78 -6.25 26.17
N GLU A 285 -4.90 -7.00 27.27
CA GLU A 285 -6.16 -7.12 28.03
C GLU A 285 -6.57 -5.82 28.73
N MET A 286 -5.59 -5.05 29.21
CA MET A 286 -5.81 -3.77 29.88
C MET A 286 -6.00 -2.59 28.91
N SER A 287 -5.85 -2.80 27.61
CA SER A 287 -5.87 -1.75 26.60
C SER A 287 -7.29 -1.45 26.08
N SER A 288 -7.63 -0.16 26.02
CA SER A 288 -8.77 0.30 25.20
C SER A 288 -8.49 0.04 23.70
N PRO A 289 -9.50 0.14 22.80
CA PRO A 289 -9.31 -0.14 21.38
C PRO A 289 -8.15 0.64 20.73
N ILE A 290 -7.94 1.91 21.10
CA ILE A 290 -6.85 2.73 20.56
C ILE A 290 -5.47 2.27 21.07
N TYR A 291 -5.32 2.01 22.36
CA TYR A 291 -4.04 1.51 22.90
C TYR A 291 -3.71 0.11 22.39
N ARG A 292 -4.72 -0.74 22.18
CA ARG A 292 -4.53 -2.03 21.55
C ARG A 292 -4.06 -1.86 20.10
N LEU A 293 -4.65 -0.92 19.36
CA LEU A 293 -4.21 -0.62 17.99
C LEU A 293 -2.75 -0.15 17.96
N GLU A 294 -2.34 0.73 18.88
CA GLU A 294 -0.95 1.17 19.01
C GLU A 294 0.01 -0.01 19.26
N LEU A 295 -0.33 -0.91 20.17
CA LEU A 295 0.44 -2.14 20.41
C LEU A 295 0.48 -3.07 19.19
N ILE A 296 -0.64 -3.23 18.46
CA ILE A 296 -0.67 -3.99 17.20
C ILE A 296 0.29 -3.37 16.17
N MET A 297 0.33 -2.03 16.06
CA MET A 297 1.21 -1.33 15.14
C MET A 297 2.69 -1.49 15.47
N VAL A 298 3.03 -1.64 16.76
CA VAL A 298 4.38 -2.00 17.20
C VAL A 298 4.67 -3.47 16.90
N GLY A 299 3.82 -4.38 17.37
CA GLY A 299 4.02 -5.82 17.29
C GLY A 299 4.13 -6.34 15.85
N ARG A 300 3.32 -5.81 14.93
CA ARG A 300 3.33 -6.23 13.51
C ARG A 300 4.66 -5.96 12.80
N LEU A 301 5.50 -5.06 13.32
CA LEU A 301 6.83 -4.82 12.76
C LEU A 301 7.72 -6.06 12.95
N PHE A 302 7.66 -6.69 14.12
CA PHE A 302 8.49 -7.86 14.48
C PHE A 302 8.04 -9.17 13.82
N ALA A 303 6.86 -9.18 13.17
CA ALA A 303 6.38 -10.30 12.37
C ALA A 303 6.91 -10.29 10.92
N GLN A 304 7.64 -9.24 10.53
CA GLN A 304 8.16 -9.05 9.17
C GLN A 304 9.66 -9.40 9.10
N ASN A 305 10.24 -9.33 7.90
CA ASN A 305 11.64 -9.66 7.66
C ASN A 305 12.57 -8.62 8.33
N PRO A 306 13.45 -9.01 9.28
CA PRO A 306 14.32 -8.08 9.99
C PRO A 306 15.39 -7.48 9.08
N GLU A 307 15.93 -8.25 8.12
CA GLU A 307 16.94 -7.77 7.19
C GLU A 307 16.47 -6.58 6.34
N LEU A 308 15.19 -6.54 5.95
CA LEU A 308 14.63 -5.42 5.20
C LEU A 308 14.75 -4.10 5.99
N TYR A 309 14.36 -4.12 7.26
CA TYR A 309 14.41 -2.92 8.11
C TYR A 309 15.84 -2.53 8.45
N THR A 310 16.72 -3.50 8.67
CA THR A 310 18.15 -3.24 8.81
C THR A 310 18.69 -2.54 7.57
N ASP A 311 18.43 -3.08 6.37
CA ASP A 311 18.93 -2.47 5.14
C ASP A 311 18.38 -1.04 4.94
N ILE A 312 17.10 -0.78 5.24
CA ILE A 312 16.50 0.57 5.14
C ILE A 312 17.15 1.54 6.14
N ILE A 313 17.25 1.15 7.41
CA ILE A 313 17.77 2.03 8.47
C ILE A 313 19.25 2.37 8.22
N PHE A 314 20.03 1.40 7.74
CA PHE A 314 21.47 1.53 7.52
C PHE A 314 21.83 2.04 6.11
N ALA A 315 20.85 2.30 5.24
CA ALA A 315 21.08 2.70 3.84
C ALA A 315 21.79 4.05 3.68
N ASN A 316 21.55 5.01 4.59
CA ASN A 316 22.11 6.36 4.50
C ASN A 316 22.75 6.75 5.85
N GLN A 317 24.00 7.23 5.81
CA GLN A 317 24.72 7.69 7.01
C GLN A 317 24.04 8.91 7.66
N ASP A 318 23.35 9.74 6.88
CA ASP A 318 22.60 10.90 7.39
C ASP A 318 21.47 10.50 8.36
N ASN A 319 21.00 9.24 8.26
CA ASN A 319 20.03 8.69 9.19
C ASN A 319 20.52 8.74 10.65
N ILE A 320 21.82 8.59 10.88
CA ILE A 320 22.41 8.62 12.23
C ILE A 320 22.21 9.99 12.87
N ALA A 321 22.48 11.06 12.12
CA ALA A 321 22.33 12.42 12.61
C ALA A 321 20.86 12.71 12.98
N MET A 322 19.93 12.25 12.16
CA MET A 322 18.49 12.36 12.42
C MET A 322 18.04 11.58 13.67
N MET A 323 18.45 10.31 13.81
CA MET A 323 18.14 9.50 14.98
C MET A 323 18.70 10.11 16.27
N LYS A 324 19.92 10.66 16.22
CA LYS A 324 20.49 11.41 17.35
C LYS A 324 19.66 12.64 17.72
N ARG A 325 19.23 13.45 16.73
CA ARG A 325 18.35 14.60 16.98
C ARG A 325 17.05 14.18 17.65
N PHE A 326 16.43 13.09 17.20
CA PHE A 326 15.22 12.56 17.83
C PHE A 326 15.46 12.12 19.28
N ALA A 327 16.55 11.41 19.55
CA ALA A 327 16.93 11.02 20.91
C ALA A 327 17.14 12.24 21.81
N TYR A 328 17.80 13.30 21.33
CA TYR A 328 17.95 14.54 22.08
C TYR A 328 16.60 15.20 22.38
N ARG A 329 15.64 15.20 21.45
CA ARG A 329 14.29 15.73 21.70
C ARG A 329 13.53 14.93 22.76
N PHE A 330 13.70 13.61 22.77
CA PHE A 330 13.13 12.76 23.83
C PHE A 330 13.73 13.13 25.20
N LEU A 331 15.05 13.30 25.28
CA LEU A 331 15.72 13.70 26.52
C LEU A 331 15.30 15.09 26.99
N SER A 332 15.15 16.07 26.10
CA SER A 332 14.64 17.40 26.46
C SER A 332 13.22 17.34 27.04
N LEU A 333 12.31 16.56 26.44
CA LEU A 333 10.97 16.37 27.02
C LEU A 333 11.01 15.67 28.38
N LEU A 334 11.97 14.77 28.60
CA LEU A 334 12.16 14.12 29.90
C LEU A 334 12.70 15.10 30.95
N GLU A 335 13.56 16.06 30.57
CA GLU A 335 14.05 17.11 31.47
C GLU A 335 12.90 17.98 32.01
N ASP A 336 11.92 18.34 31.18
CA ASP A 336 10.71 19.05 31.61
C ASP A 336 9.93 18.23 32.65
N VAL A 337 9.79 16.92 32.44
CA VAL A 337 9.11 16.01 33.38
C VAL A 337 9.90 15.88 34.69
N GLN A 338 11.22 15.73 34.62
CA GLN A 338 12.10 15.58 35.80
C GLN A 338 12.13 16.84 36.66
N SER A 339 12.07 18.00 36.03
CA SER A 339 11.98 19.30 36.71
C SER A 339 10.56 19.66 37.16
N ASN A 340 9.56 18.82 36.82
CA ASN A 340 8.12 19.07 37.03
C ASN A 340 7.65 20.40 36.39
N ASP A 341 8.30 20.82 35.30
CA ASP A 341 7.93 22.00 34.52
C ASP A 341 6.78 21.68 33.55
N LYS A 342 5.58 21.64 34.11
CA LYS A 342 4.35 21.40 33.34
C LYS A 342 4.08 22.48 32.30
N ALA A 343 4.57 23.70 32.52
CA ALA A 343 4.34 24.82 31.62
C ALA A 343 5.18 24.63 30.33
N ALA A 344 6.48 24.36 30.47
CA ALA A 344 7.37 24.08 29.34
C ALA A 344 6.90 22.87 28.52
N PHE A 345 6.50 21.78 29.19
CA PHE A 345 5.97 20.61 28.49
C PHE A 345 4.68 20.92 27.70
N THR A 346 3.75 21.66 28.30
CA THR A 346 2.47 22.04 27.66
C THR A 346 2.68 23.02 26.51
N GLU A 347 3.63 23.94 26.64
CA GLU A 347 4.02 24.85 25.56
C GLU A 347 4.58 24.06 24.37
N THR A 348 5.51 23.13 24.62
CA THR A 348 6.08 22.27 23.56
C THR A 348 4.98 21.43 22.90
N PHE A 349 4.06 20.85 23.66
CA PHE A 349 2.91 20.13 23.11
C PHE A 349 2.07 21.02 22.18
N SER A 350 1.81 22.26 22.59
CA SER A 350 0.99 23.21 21.82
C SER A 350 1.68 23.61 20.53
N GLN A 351 2.99 23.87 20.57
CA GLN A 351 3.80 24.15 19.37
C GLN A 351 3.78 22.98 18.37
N VAL A 352 3.79 21.74 18.87
CA VAL A 352 3.66 20.55 18.02
C VAL A 352 2.25 20.45 17.43
N ALA A 353 1.20 20.71 18.22
CA ALA A 353 -0.17 20.73 17.72
C ALA A 353 -0.35 21.78 16.60
N ASP A 354 0.21 22.99 16.80
CA ASP A 354 0.20 24.05 15.79
C ASP A 354 0.97 23.67 14.52
N TYR A 355 2.08 22.94 14.65
CA TYR A 355 2.83 22.43 13.50
C TYR A 355 2.04 21.40 12.68
N PHE A 356 1.29 20.51 13.35
CA PHE A 356 0.39 19.59 12.66
C PHE A 356 -0.81 20.32 12.02
N GLY A 357 -1.25 21.43 12.63
CA GLY A 357 -2.35 22.25 12.13
C GLY A 357 -3.61 21.41 11.88
N ASP A 358 -4.28 21.65 10.75
CA ASP A 358 -5.50 20.94 10.35
C ASP A 358 -5.33 19.40 10.30
N TYR A 359 -4.11 18.89 10.08
CA TYR A 359 -3.88 17.45 10.05
C TYR A 359 -4.09 16.78 11.41
N ALA A 360 -3.93 17.50 12.53
CA ALA A 360 -4.22 16.95 13.85
C ALA A 360 -5.68 16.51 13.95
N ASP A 361 -6.60 17.36 13.52
CA ASP A 361 -8.04 17.07 13.52
C ASP A 361 -8.42 16.05 12.45
N ILE A 362 -7.84 16.13 11.25
CA ILE A 362 -8.05 15.14 10.20
C ILE A 362 -7.67 13.74 10.69
N PHE A 363 -6.48 13.57 11.25
CA PHE A 363 -6.02 12.27 11.77
C PHE A 363 -6.85 11.78 12.97
N MET A 364 -7.34 12.70 13.81
CA MET A 364 -8.26 12.35 14.89
C MET A 364 -9.59 11.79 14.36
N GLN A 365 -10.15 12.37 13.29
CA GLN A 365 -11.39 11.86 12.69
C GLN A 365 -11.16 10.56 11.93
N GLU A 366 -10.08 10.45 11.17
CA GLU A 366 -9.73 9.23 10.45
C GLU A 366 -9.51 8.05 11.40
N SER A 367 -8.77 8.26 12.49
CA SER A 367 -8.52 7.21 13.49
C SER A 367 -9.80 6.73 14.17
N LYS A 368 -10.77 7.60 14.46
CA LYS A 368 -12.09 7.19 15.00
C LYS A 368 -12.82 6.22 14.07
N VAL A 369 -12.83 6.50 12.77
CA VAL A 369 -13.45 5.63 11.77
C VAL A 369 -12.71 4.29 11.68
N MET A 370 -11.37 4.31 11.72
CA MET A 370 -10.57 3.09 11.72
C MET A 370 -10.81 2.24 12.96
N LEU A 371 -10.88 2.86 14.15
CA LEU A 371 -11.14 2.16 15.41
C LEU A 371 -12.52 1.52 15.43
N ALA A 372 -13.55 2.22 14.97
CA ALA A 372 -14.90 1.66 14.88
C ALA A 372 -14.93 0.39 14.01
N LYS A 373 -14.17 0.38 12.90
CA LYS A 373 -14.02 -0.81 12.05
C LYS A 373 -13.15 -1.89 12.69
N ALA A 374 -12.09 -1.52 13.40
CA ALA A 374 -11.24 -2.46 14.11
C ALA A 374 -11.97 -3.18 15.26
N ASP A 375 -12.85 -2.47 15.98
CA ASP A 375 -13.68 -3.07 17.03
C ASP A 375 -14.68 -4.09 16.48
N GLN A 376 -15.23 -3.85 15.28
CA GLN A 376 -16.08 -4.84 14.59
C GLN A 376 -15.33 -6.13 14.21
N LEU A 377 -14.00 -6.08 14.10
CA LEU A 377 -13.16 -7.25 13.77
C LEU A 377 -12.79 -8.09 14.99
N LYS A 378 -13.15 -7.68 16.22
CA LYS A 378 -13.06 -8.55 17.39
C LYS A 378 -14.01 -9.74 17.19
N LYS A 379 -13.48 -10.84 16.66
CA LYS A 379 -14.10 -12.14 16.85
C LYS A 379 -14.08 -12.41 18.35
N TYR A 380 -15.28 -12.64 18.90
CA TYR A 380 -15.54 -12.96 20.30
C TYR A 380 -14.40 -13.75 20.97
#